data_AF-A0A524EZ21-F1
#
_entry.id   AF-A0A524EZ21-F1
#
_cell.length_a   1.000
_cell.length_b   1.000
_cell.length_c   1.000
_cell.angle_alpha   90.00
_cell.angle_beta   90.00
_cell.angle_gamma   90.00
#
_symmetry.space_group_name_H-M   'P 1'
#
loop_
_entity.id
_entity.type
_entity.pdbx_description
1 polymer ?
#
loop_
_entity_poly.entity_id
_entity_poly.type
_entity_poly.pdbx_seq_one_letter_code
_entity_poly.pdbx_strand_id
1 'polypeptide(L)'
;MRFCPNCDNILIPKNKKLYCKACDIEFELDKGENYKLVKTIKHDEKETAPIVVKEGLRGERISDQDRKAYEEFFDLSEADGY
;
A
#
# COMPACT_ATOMS: atom_id res chain seq x y z
N MET A 1 -7.15 24.49 -6.01
CA MET A 1 -6.80 24.52 -7.46
C MET A 1 -6.83 25.99 -7.90
N ARG A 2 -5.80 26.49 -8.60
CA ARG A 2 -5.74 27.89 -9.05
C ARG A 2 -6.10 27.99 -10.54
N PHE A 3 -6.89 28.99 -10.90
CA PHE A 3 -7.34 29.28 -12.28
C PHE A 3 -6.79 30.63 -12.72
N CYS A 4 -6.66 30.84 -14.04
CA CYS A 4 -6.19 32.10 -14.59
C CYS A 4 -7.30 33.16 -14.48
N PRO A 5 -7.03 34.35 -13.89
CA PRO A 5 -8.04 35.38 -13.66
C PRO A 5 -8.60 36.03 -14.94
N ASN A 6 -7.98 35.76 -16.09
CA ASN A 6 -8.31 36.42 -17.36
C ASN A 6 -9.09 35.52 -18.33
N CYS A 7 -9.05 34.20 -18.14
CA CYS A 7 -9.68 33.25 -19.07
C CYS A 7 -10.27 32.01 -18.40
N ASP A 8 -10.30 31.97 -17.06
CA ASP A 8 -10.78 30.87 -16.22
C ASP A 8 -10.19 29.48 -16.55
N ASN A 9 -9.13 29.42 -17.36
CA ASN A 9 -8.44 28.18 -17.65
C ASN A 9 -7.58 27.73 -16.46
N ILE A 10 -7.46 26.41 -16.34
CA ILE A 10 -6.64 25.80 -15.28
C ILE A 10 -5.17 26.20 -15.47
N LEU A 11 -4.53 26.67 -14.40
CA LEU A 11 -3.11 26.99 -14.44
C LEU A 11 -2.30 25.71 -14.30
N ILE A 12 -1.41 25.47 -15.25
CA ILE A 12 -0.56 24.28 -15.32
C ILE A 12 0.77 24.60 -14.63
N PRO A 13 1.16 23.87 -13.56
CA PRO A 13 2.45 24.06 -12.95
C PRO A 13 3.58 23.59 -13.90
N LYS A 14 4.45 24.51 -14.30
CA LYS A 14 5.61 24.28 -15.19
C LYS A 14 6.83 24.97 -14.59
N ASN A 15 7.92 24.22 -14.35
CA ASN A 15 9.19 24.75 -13.82
C ASN A 15 9.05 25.63 -12.55
N LYS A 16 8.29 25.18 -11.54
CA LYS A 16 8.00 25.92 -10.29
C LYS A 16 7.21 27.22 -10.47
N LYS A 17 6.63 27.46 -11.64
CA LYS A 17 5.67 28.54 -11.91
C LYS A 17 4.33 27.96 -12.34
N LEU A 18 3.28 28.77 -12.29
CA LEU A 18 1.96 28.44 -12.85
C LEU A 18 1.84 29.08 -14.23
N TYR A 19 1.52 28.30 -15.25
CA TYR A 19 1.42 28.77 -16.63
C TYR A 19 0.00 28.60 -17.16
N CYS A 20 -0.53 29.64 -17.77
CA CYS A 20 -1.80 29.58 -18.47
C CYS A 20 -1.58 29.30 -19.96
N LYS A 21 -2.09 28.19 -20.47
CA LYS A 21 -2.00 27.85 -21.92
C LYS A 21 -2.82 28.77 -22.81
N ALA A 22 -3.88 29.40 -22.29
CA ALA A 22 -4.78 30.22 -23.10
C ALA A 22 -4.33 31.68 -23.20
N CYS A 23 -3.60 32.19 -22.20
CA CYS A 23 -3.10 33.57 -22.20
C CYS A 23 -1.58 33.64 -22.44
N ASP A 24 -0.87 32.51 -22.42
CA ASP A 24 0.59 32.45 -22.45
C ASP A 24 1.29 33.24 -21.32
N ILE A 25 0.60 33.39 -20.18
CA ILE A 25 1.10 34.14 -19.01
C ILE A 25 1.67 33.17 -17.96
N GLU A 26 2.82 33.52 -17.40
CA GLU A 26 3.44 32.86 -16.25
C GLU A 26 3.12 33.62 -14.95
N PHE A 27 2.77 32.87 -13.91
CA PHE A 27 2.51 33.35 -12.55
C PHE A 27 3.48 32.68 -11.58
N GLU A 28 3.97 33.43 -10.60
CA GLU A 28 4.80 32.86 -9.54
C GLU A 28 3.94 32.03 -8.58
N LEU A 29 4.45 30.85 -8.22
CA LEU A 29 3.93 30.09 -7.10
C LEU A 29 4.53 30.70 -5.84
N ASP A 30 3.72 31.45 -5.09
CA ASP A 30 4.07 31.77 -3.70
C ASP A 30 4.44 30.47 -3.00
N LYS A 31 5.61 30.45 -2.37
CA LYS A 31 6.06 29.35 -1.50
C LYS A 31 5.19 29.36 -0.25
N GLY A 32 3.95 28.94 -0.39
CA GLY A 32 3.00 28.73 0.70
C GLY A 32 3.57 27.68 1.65
N GLU A 33 3.40 27.95 2.94
CA GLU A 33 3.99 27.24 4.08
C GLU A 33 4.02 25.72 3.89
N ASN A 34 5.16 25.12 4.22
CA ASN A 34 5.35 23.67 4.17
C ASN A 34 4.47 23.00 5.24
N TYR A 35 3.20 22.74 4.92
CA TYR A 35 2.34 21.94 5.78
C TYR A 35 2.87 20.50 5.81
N LYS A 36 3.60 20.16 6.88
CA LYS A 36 3.98 18.78 7.17
C LYS A 36 2.75 18.03 7.66
N LEU A 37 2.32 17.01 6.91
CA LEU A 37 1.32 16.04 7.36
C LEU A 37 1.92 15.23 8.51
N VAL A 38 1.67 15.65 9.75
CA VAL A 38 2.00 14.86 10.94
C VAL A 38 0.84 13.91 11.20
N LYS A 39 0.94 12.67 10.72
CA LYS A 39 0.01 11.61 11.13
C LYS A 39 0.45 11.06 12.48
N THR A 40 -0.16 11.53 13.56
CA THR A 40 0.03 10.94 14.89
C THR A 40 -0.90 9.74 15.01
N ILE A 41 -0.38 8.53 14.88
CA ILE A 41 -1.17 7.31 15.10
C ILE A 41 -1.20 7.05 16.60
N LYS A 42 -2.32 7.39 17.25
CA LYS A 42 -2.57 7.03 18.64
C LYS A 42 -2.99 5.55 18.67
N HIS A 43 -2.11 4.68 19.16
CA HIS A 43 -2.49 3.31 19.50
C HIS A 43 -2.94 3.33 20.96
N ASP A 44 -4.18 2.97 21.23
CA ASP A 44 -4.68 2.77 22.59
C ASP A 44 -4.34 1.33 22.99
N GLU A 45 -3.67 1.12 24.12
CA GLU A 45 -3.27 -0.22 24.60
C GLU A 45 -4.49 -1.11 24.91
N LYS A 46 -5.67 -0.50 25.01
CA LYS A 46 -6.97 -1.17 25.15
C LYS A 46 -7.55 -1.69 23.84
N GLU A 47 -6.98 -1.34 22.69
CA GLU A 47 -7.32 -1.97 21.42
C GLU A 47 -6.72 -3.38 21.36
N THR A 48 -7.28 -4.30 22.14
CA THR A 48 -7.15 -5.73 21.84
C THR A 48 -7.84 -5.97 20.51
N ALA A 49 -7.07 -5.88 19.42
CA ALA A 49 -7.49 -6.41 18.14
C ALA A 49 -8.03 -7.82 18.39
N PRO A 50 -9.25 -8.15 17.93
CA PRO A 50 -9.80 -9.48 18.15
C PRO A 50 -8.84 -10.48 17.52
N ILE A 51 -8.30 -11.38 18.33
CA ILE A 51 -7.55 -12.53 17.82
C ILE A 51 -8.59 -13.38 17.09
N VAL A 52 -8.63 -13.24 15.75
CA VAL A 52 -9.40 -14.16 14.92
C VAL A 52 -8.67 -15.48 14.98
N VAL A 53 -9.02 -16.29 15.98
CA VAL A 53 -8.75 -17.72 15.95
C VAL A 53 -9.61 -18.20 14.79
N LYS A 54 -9.02 -18.31 13.59
CA LYS A 54 -9.58 -19.21 12.59
C LYS A 54 -9.62 -20.52 13.32
N GLU A 55 -10.81 -20.96 13.74
CA GLU A 55 -11.04 -22.38 13.99
C GLU A 55 -10.54 -23.02 12.71
N GLY A 56 -9.30 -23.54 12.77
CA GLY A 56 -8.70 -24.19 11.63
C GLY A 56 -9.76 -25.18 11.22
N LEU A 57 -10.23 -25.08 9.98
CA LEU A 57 -11.11 -26.08 9.40
C LEU A 57 -10.50 -27.39 9.90
N ARG A 58 -11.22 -28.10 10.76
CA ARG A 58 -10.87 -29.49 11.07
C ARG A 58 -11.19 -30.22 9.77
N GLY A 59 -10.42 -29.91 8.73
CA GLY A 59 -10.37 -30.67 7.50
C GLY A 59 -10.10 -32.09 7.94
N GLU A 60 -10.82 -33.00 7.30
CA GLU A 60 -10.65 -34.42 7.52
C GLU A 60 -9.16 -34.71 7.69
N ARG A 61 -8.82 -35.31 8.83
CA ARG A 61 -7.43 -35.70 9.11
C ARG A 61 -7.00 -36.50 7.89
N ILE A 62 -5.88 -36.12 7.26
CA ILE A 62 -5.34 -36.83 6.10
C ILE A 62 -5.34 -38.33 6.38
N SER A 63 -5.72 -39.13 5.38
CA SER A 63 -5.76 -40.58 5.57
C SER A 63 -4.37 -41.10 5.92
N ASP A 64 -4.28 -42.24 6.60
CA ASP A 64 -2.99 -42.85 6.91
C ASP A 64 -2.19 -43.18 5.65
N GLN A 65 -2.87 -43.43 4.52
CA GLN A 65 -2.26 -43.60 3.21
C GLN A 65 -1.65 -42.30 2.69
N ASP A 66 -2.36 -41.18 2.77
CA ASP A 66 -1.86 -39.88 2.31
C ASP A 66 -0.67 -39.42 3.16
N ARG A 67 -0.71 -39.68 4.48
CA ARG A 67 0.42 -39.41 5.37
C ARG A 67 1.65 -40.23 4.97
N LYS A 68 1.48 -41.52 4.71
CA LYS A 68 2.59 -42.40 4.33
C LYS A 68 3.19 -42.01 2.97
N ALA A 69 2.36 -41.67 1.99
CA ALA A 69 2.82 -41.20 0.69
C ALA A 69 3.60 -39.88 0.79
N TYR A 70 3.19 -38.99 1.69
CA TYR A 70 3.91 -37.75 1.97
C TYR A 70 5.30 -38.03 2.57
N GLU A 71 5.37 -38.89 3.60
CA GLU A 71 6.63 -39.27 4.24
C GLU A 71 7.60 -39.91 3.22
N GLU A 72 7.14 -40.85 2.39
CA GLU A 72 7.98 -41.48 1.35
C GLU A 72 8.50 -40.47 0.30
N PHE A 73 7.69 -39.48 -0.10
CA PHE A 73 8.11 -38.47 -1.07
C PHE A 73 9.24 -37.58 -0.55
N PHE A 74 9.20 -37.20 0.73
CA PHE A 74 10.22 -36.34 1.32
C PHE A 74 11.44 -37.13 1.83
N ASP A 75 11.29 -38.37 2.29
CA ASP A 75 12.41 -39.25 2.64
C ASP A 75 13.29 -39.57 1.42
N LEU A 76 12.70 -39.72 0.23
CA LEU A 76 13.46 -39.87 -1.02
C LEU A 76 14.27 -38.62 -1.39
N SER A 77 13.88 -37.44 -0.90
CA SER A 77 14.58 -36.18 -1.18
C SER A 77 15.82 -35.93 -0.32
N GLU A 78 15.97 -36.63 0.81
CA GLU A 78 17.18 -36.56 1.65
C GLU A 78 18.26 -37.59 1.24
N ALA A 79 17.94 -38.56 0.38
CA ALA A 79 18.88 -39.59 -0.05
C ALA A 79 19.83 -39.18 -1.19
N ASP A 80 19.52 -38.12 -1.95
CA ASP A 80 20.37 -37.60 -3.04
C ASP A 80 21.23 -36.39 -2.61
N GLY A 81 21.40 -36.20 -1.30
CA GLY A 81 22.00 -35.02 -0.70
C GLY A 81 23.26 -35.26 0.13
N TYR A 82 24.07 -36.31 -0.10
CA TYR A 82 25.47 -36.41 0.38
C TYR A 82 26.32 -37.36 -0.47
#